data_AF-A0A948BL00-F1
#
_entry.id   AF-A0A948BL00-F1
#
_cell.length_a   1.000
_cell.length_b   1.000
_cell.length_c   1.000
_cell.angle_alpha   90.00
_cell.angle_beta   90.00
_cell.angle_gamma   90.00
#
_symmetry.space_group_name_H-M   'P 1'
#
loop_
_entity.id
_entity.type
_entity.pdbx_description
1 polymer ?
#
loop_
_entity_poly.entity_id
_entity_poly.type
_entity_poly.pdbx_seq_one_letter_code
_entity_poly.pdbx_strand_id
1 'polypeptide(L)'
;MSSDHNISTDSCRIPVSGEEDVGGNWLSDFDRLDLISLVAAVIFAGAAIFLVVVQILTVEPEDARADRQAVISSIVNPDLDKKIQLAKELLTAGNFGKSEILIKSLINDFPYEGAPYMLLGDFYMRNQDPLAALVEYRKGVDLNPDYLDKKTEVFQGKQVKVTLAEAKRMILDGLAKNPADAELLNYRVVLYYMQRKVAGSCG
;
A
#
# COMPACT_ATOMS: atom_id res chain seq x y z
N MET A 1 -29.11 -50.16 -28.95
CA MET A 1 -30.52 -50.41 -28.59
C MET A 1 -30.58 -51.04 -27.21
N SER A 2 -31.65 -50.75 -26.45
CA SER A 2 -32.37 -51.60 -25.49
C SER A 2 -31.62 -52.50 -24.49
N SER A 3 -32.10 -52.67 -23.26
CA SER A 3 -33.26 -52.05 -22.59
C SER A 3 -33.16 -52.22 -21.08
N ASP A 4 -33.85 -51.36 -20.36
CA ASP A 4 -33.94 -51.32 -18.91
C ASP A 4 -34.57 -52.59 -18.30
N HIS A 5 -34.34 -52.80 -17.00
CA HIS A 5 -35.11 -53.74 -16.18
C HIS A 5 -35.90 -52.99 -15.10
N ASN A 6 -37.20 -53.33 -15.09
CA ASN A 6 -38.32 -52.72 -14.38
C ASN A 6 -38.67 -53.49 -13.07
N ILE A 7 -39.69 -53.01 -12.31
CA ILE A 7 -40.39 -53.58 -11.11
C ILE A 7 -39.71 -53.23 -9.77
N SER A 8 -40.38 -52.76 -8.68
CA SER A 8 -41.81 -52.46 -8.37
C SER A 8 -41.92 -51.20 -7.46
N THR A 9 -42.91 -50.30 -7.62
CA THR A 9 -44.21 -50.14 -6.90
C THR A 9 -44.17 -50.01 -5.35
N ASP A 10 -44.65 -48.87 -4.82
CA ASP A 10 -45.91 -48.71 -4.06
C ASP A 10 -46.04 -47.24 -3.54
N SER A 11 -47.06 -46.47 -3.95
CA SER A 11 -48.26 -46.11 -3.14
C SER A 11 -47.90 -45.56 -1.73
N CYS A 12 -48.24 -44.34 -1.27
CA CYS A 12 -49.44 -43.50 -1.42
C CYS A 12 -49.15 -42.10 -0.75
N ARG A 13 -49.96 -41.01 -0.72
CA ARG A 13 -51.29 -40.60 -1.21
C ARG A 13 -51.38 -39.04 -1.19
N ILE A 14 -52.29 -38.40 -1.94
CA ILE A 14 -52.63 -36.96 -1.83
C ILE A 14 -54.08 -36.80 -1.31
N PRO A 15 -54.39 -35.71 -0.58
CA PRO A 15 -55.68 -35.04 -0.76
C PRO A 15 -55.54 -33.53 -1.04
N VAL A 16 -56.49 -33.00 -1.84
CA VAL A 16 -56.63 -31.59 -2.24
C VAL A 16 -57.87 -30.97 -1.62
N SER A 17 -57.81 -29.66 -1.32
CA SER A 17 -58.94 -28.76 -1.07
C SER A 17 -58.40 -27.32 -0.97
N GLY A 18 -59.03 -26.28 -1.51
CA GLY A 18 -60.27 -26.18 -2.28
C GLY A 18 -60.27 -24.89 -3.11
N GLU A 19 -61.36 -24.66 -3.85
CA GLU A 19 -61.50 -23.60 -4.87
C GLU A 19 -62.25 -22.38 -4.32
N GLU A 20 -62.37 -21.32 -5.15
CA GLU A 20 -63.17 -20.10 -4.95
C GLU A 20 -62.58 -19.10 -3.91
N ASP A 21 -62.61 -17.77 -4.09
CA ASP A 21 -63.54 -16.96 -4.89
C ASP A 21 -62.92 -15.65 -5.46
N VAL A 22 -63.62 -14.99 -6.39
CA VAL A 22 -63.12 -13.81 -7.14
C VAL A 22 -63.85 -12.52 -6.76
N GLY A 23 -63.09 -11.45 -6.46
CA GLY A 23 -63.55 -10.05 -6.58
C GLY A 23 -63.56 -9.23 -5.28
N GLY A 24 -62.61 -8.31 -5.17
CA GLY A 24 -62.53 -7.30 -4.10
C GLY A 24 -62.05 -5.95 -4.65
N ASN A 25 -62.59 -4.85 -4.13
CA ASN A 25 -62.41 -3.50 -4.64
C ASN A 25 -61.05 -2.89 -4.25
N TRP A 26 -60.05 -2.96 -5.15
CA TRP A 26 -58.64 -2.57 -4.94
C TRP A 26 -58.34 -1.09 -4.55
N LEU A 27 -59.34 -0.30 -4.17
CA LEU A 27 -59.22 1.16 -3.96
C LEU A 27 -59.96 1.71 -2.72
N SER A 28 -60.53 0.86 -1.86
CA SER A 28 -61.21 1.29 -0.62
C SER A 28 -60.55 0.83 0.70
N ASP A 29 -59.72 -0.22 0.67
CA ASP A 29 -59.22 -0.90 1.87
C ASP A 29 -57.85 -0.40 2.35
N PHE A 30 -57.57 0.91 2.21
CA PHE A 30 -56.46 1.53 2.94
C PHE A 30 -56.86 1.71 4.41
N ASP A 31 -56.81 0.60 5.12
CA ASP A 31 -57.12 0.51 6.53
C ASP A 31 -56.19 1.42 7.33
N ARG A 32 -56.63 1.91 8.49
CA ARG A 32 -55.78 2.82 9.30
C ARG A 32 -54.45 2.16 9.71
N LEU A 33 -54.39 0.84 9.76
CA LEU A 33 -53.18 0.08 10.06
C LEU A 33 -52.14 0.14 8.94
N ASP A 34 -52.55 0.17 7.66
CA ASP A 34 -51.60 0.29 6.54
C ASP A 34 -51.06 1.72 6.43
N LEU A 35 -51.89 2.73 6.71
CA LEU A 35 -51.41 4.10 6.82
C LEU A 35 -50.42 4.28 7.99
N ILE A 36 -50.68 3.64 9.14
CA ILE A 36 -49.75 3.62 10.28
C ILE A 36 -48.45 2.89 9.92
N SER A 37 -48.53 1.75 9.22
CA SER A 37 -47.36 0.98 8.78
C SER A 37 -46.50 1.75 7.77
N LEU A 38 -47.12 2.46 6.81
CA LEU A 38 -46.44 3.32 5.86
C LEU A 38 -45.75 4.51 6.55
N VAL A 39 -46.46 5.19 7.48
CA VAL A 39 -45.88 6.30 8.25
C VAL A 39 -44.74 5.81 9.14
N ALA A 40 -44.87 4.64 9.79
CA ALA A 40 -43.80 4.03 10.56
C ALA A 40 -42.58 3.72 9.69
N ALA A 41 -42.77 3.11 8.51
CA ALA A 41 -41.69 2.81 7.58
C ALA A 41 -40.95 4.07 7.09
N VAL A 42 -41.67 5.16 6.81
CA VAL A 42 -41.06 6.46 6.44
C VAL A 42 -40.29 7.08 7.61
N ILE A 43 -40.80 6.96 8.85
CA ILE A 43 -40.08 7.41 10.05
C ILE A 43 -38.81 6.59 10.27
N PHE A 44 -38.86 5.26 10.14
CA PHE A 44 -37.68 4.39 10.26
C PHE A 44 -36.64 4.66 9.15
N ALA A 45 -37.07 4.82 7.90
CA ALA A 45 -36.18 5.18 6.80
C ALA A 45 -35.54 6.57 7.01
N GLY A 46 -36.33 7.56 7.44
CA GLY A 46 -35.86 8.90 7.78
C GLY A 46 -34.86 8.88 8.94
N ALA A 47 -35.13 8.09 9.99
CA ALA A 47 -34.22 7.92 11.13
C ALA A 47 -32.91 7.20 10.73
N ALA A 48 -32.98 6.16 9.89
CA ALA A 48 -31.79 5.47 9.39
C ALA A 48 -30.93 6.39 8.51
N ILE A 49 -31.55 7.14 7.58
CA ILE A 49 -30.87 8.16 6.77
C ILE A 49 -30.28 9.24 7.68
N PHE A 50 -31.03 9.72 8.68
CA PHE A 50 -30.53 10.71 9.63
C PHE A 50 -29.32 10.21 10.43
N LEU A 51 -29.31 8.95 10.90
CA LEU A 51 -28.15 8.37 11.59
C LEU A 51 -26.92 8.25 10.68
N VAL A 52 -27.10 7.82 9.43
CA VAL A 52 -26.02 7.75 8.44
C VAL A 52 -25.51 9.15 8.07
N VAL A 53 -26.40 10.13 7.89
CA VAL A 53 -26.03 11.52 7.61
C VAL A 53 -25.36 12.16 8.82
N VAL A 54 -25.80 11.88 10.06
CA VAL A 54 -25.11 12.32 11.27
C VAL A 54 -23.71 11.72 11.34
N GLN A 55 -23.53 10.41 11.08
CA GLN A 55 -22.20 9.81 10.99
C GLN A 55 -21.32 10.54 9.97
N ILE A 56 -21.82 10.76 8.74
CA ILE A 56 -21.08 11.44 7.66
C ILE A 56 -20.75 12.90 7.99
N LEU A 57 -21.65 13.64 8.66
CA LEU A 57 -21.44 15.04 9.05
C LEU A 57 -20.60 15.20 10.33
N THR A 58 -20.46 14.17 11.15
CA THR A 58 -19.53 14.13 12.31
C THR A 58 -18.14 13.62 11.97
N VAL A 59 -17.93 13.07 10.76
CA VAL A 59 -16.59 12.83 10.23
C VAL A 59 -16.04 14.17 9.75
N GLU A 60 -15.46 14.92 10.68
CA GLU A 60 -14.43 15.89 10.32
C GLU A 60 -13.32 15.15 9.58
N PRO A 61 -12.75 15.72 8.49
CA PRO A 61 -11.58 15.16 7.85
C PRO A 61 -10.34 15.42 8.73
N GLU A 62 -10.26 14.71 9.86
CA GLU A 62 -9.04 14.41 10.63
C GLU A 62 -8.09 13.49 9.82
N ASP A 63 -8.13 13.59 8.50
CA ASP A 63 -7.35 12.79 7.57
C ASP A 63 -5.86 13.17 7.67
N ALA A 64 -5.16 12.32 8.40
CA ALA A 64 -3.72 12.10 8.32
C ALA A 64 -2.82 13.24 8.81
N ARG A 65 -3.19 14.07 9.78
CA ARG A 65 -2.17 14.89 10.51
C ARG A 65 -1.97 14.46 11.95
N ALA A 66 -3.04 14.13 12.69
CA ALA A 66 -2.94 13.55 14.02
C ALA A 66 -2.18 12.20 13.99
N ASP A 67 -2.61 11.28 13.12
CA ASP A 67 -1.96 9.97 12.96
C ASP A 67 -0.50 10.08 12.46
N ARG A 68 -0.19 11.00 11.54
CA ARG A 68 1.20 11.21 11.13
C ARG A 68 2.06 11.65 12.32
N GLN A 69 1.61 12.59 13.14
CA GLN A 69 2.42 13.09 14.26
C GLN A 69 2.55 12.06 15.42
N ALA A 70 1.50 11.27 15.69
CA ALA A 70 1.52 10.21 16.71
C ALA A 70 2.32 8.97 16.27
N VAL A 71 2.35 8.66 14.98
CA VAL A 71 3.27 7.64 14.45
C VAL A 71 4.70 8.19 14.42
N ILE A 72 4.93 9.47 14.06
CA ILE A 72 6.25 10.13 14.14
C ILE A 72 6.86 10.07 15.56
N SER A 73 6.07 10.21 16.63
CA SER A 73 6.56 10.06 18.00
C SER A 73 6.84 8.60 18.42
N SER A 74 6.43 7.61 17.63
CA SER A 74 6.90 6.22 17.73
C SER A 74 8.08 5.89 16.79
N ILE A 75 8.23 6.65 15.70
CA ILE A 75 9.33 6.53 14.70
C ILE A 75 10.67 7.02 15.25
N VAL A 76 10.68 8.00 16.16
CA VAL A 76 11.85 8.30 17.01
C VAL A 76 11.97 7.18 18.06
N ASN A 77 12.22 5.96 17.59
CA ASN A 77 12.71 4.90 18.43
C ASN A 77 14.14 5.30 18.83
N PRO A 78 14.40 5.61 20.11
CA PRO A 78 15.69 6.15 20.53
C PRO A 78 16.83 5.12 20.44
N ASP A 79 16.54 3.87 20.06
CA ASP A 79 17.53 2.87 19.64
C ASP A 79 17.82 2.96 18.12
N LEU A 80 16.78 3.11 17.28
CA LEU A 80 16.90 3.25 15.83
C LEU A 80 17.74 4.47 15.44
N ASP A 81 17.38 5.67 15.92
CA ASP A 81 18.10 6.90 15.53
C ASP A 81 19.55 6.91 16.02
N LYS A 82 19.83 6.34 17.19
CA LYS A 82 21.20 6.18 17.70
C LYS A 82 22.01 5.18 16.88
N LYS A 83 21.41 4.04 16.50
CA LYS A 83 22.05 3.05 15.62
C LYS A 83 22.27 3.62 14.22
N ILE A 84 21.34 4.40 13.67
CA ILE A 84 21.48 5.13 12.40
C ILE A 84 22.64 6.12 12.48
N GLN A 85 22.71 6.92 13.55
CA GLN A 85 23.78 7.89 13.75
C GLN A 85 25.15 7.20 13.89
N LEU A 86 25.24 6.12 14.66
CA LEU A 86 26.45 5.29 14.77
C LEU A 86 26.84 4.67 13.42
N ALA A 87 25.88 4.19 12.62
CA ALA A 87 26.15 3.66 11.28
C ALA A 87 26.74 4.73 10.34
N LYS A 88 26.18 5.95 10.36
CA LYS A 88 26.72 7.13 9.64
C LYS A 88 28.14 7.46 10.07
N GLU A 89 28.40 7.49 11.38
CA GLU A 89 29.74 7.73 11.94
C GLU A 89 30.75 6.67 11.50
N LEU A 90 30.35 5.38 11.49
CA LEU A 90 31.19 4.31 10.97
C LEU A 90 31.47 4.45 9.46
N LEU A 91 30.50 4.91 8.65
CA LEU A 91 30.71 5.22 7.23
C LEU A 91 31.66 6.40 7.01
N THR A 92 31.55 7.46 7.81
CA THR A 92 32.42 8.65 7.68
C THR A 92 33.83 8.36 8.18
N ALA A 93 33.99 7.51 9.20
CA ALA A 93 35.27 7.02 9.69
C ALA A 93 35.92 5.92 8.80
N GLY A 94 35.28 5.51 7.69
CA GLY A 94 35.77 4.47 6.80
C GLY A 94 35.75 3.05 7.38
N ASN A 95 35.00 2.84 8.48
CA ASN A 95 34.88 1.53 9.13
C ASN A 95 33.78 0.69 8.46
N PHE A 96 33.99 0.42 7.17
CA PHE A 96 32.99 -0.18 6.28
C PHE A 96 32.45 -1.51 6.80
N GLY A 97 33.30 -2.43 7.25
CA GLY A 97 32.87 -3.74 7.76
C GLY A 97 31.95 -3.66 8.99
N LYS A 98 32.24 -2.78 9.97
CA LYS A 98 31.34 -2.58 11.12
C LYS A 98 30.05 -1.87 10.72
N SER A 99 30.15 -0.90 9.81
CA SER A 99 28.99 -0.16 9.33
C SER A 99 28.02 -1.07 8.58
N GLU A 100 28.51 -1.91 7.67
CA GLU A 100 27.68 -2.85 6.91
C GLU A 100 26.91 -3.82 7.81
N ILE A 101 27.58 -4.38 8.82
CA ILE A 101 26.95 -5.27 9.82
C ILE A 101 25.83 -4.54 10.57
N LEU A 102 26.08 -3.30 11.03
CA LEU A 102 25.09 -2.51 11.75
C LEU A 102 23.90 -2.10 10.86
N ILE A 103 24.17 -1.69 9.62
CA ILE A 103 23.12 -1.35 8.63
C ILE A 103 22.27 -2.57 8.28
N LYS A 104 22.88 -3.75 8.12
CA LYS A 104 22.14 -5.01 7.90
C LYS A 104 21.32 -5.42 9.12
N SER A 105 21.83 -5.22 10.34
CA SER A 105 21.03 -5.40 11.56
C SER A 105 19.83 -4.45 11.58
N LEU A 106 20.03 -3.17 11.25
CA LEU A 106 18.96 -2.19 11.17
C LEU A 106 17.89 -2.55 10.13
N ILE A 107 18.26 -3.11 8.97
CA ILE A 107 17.30 -3.59 7.97
C ILE A 107 16.51 -4.81 8.49
N ASN A 108 17.14 -5.70 9.25
CA ASN A 108 16.45 -6.86 9.84
C ASN A 108 15.51 -6.46 10.98
N ASP A 109 15.95 -5.54 11.84
CA ASP A 109 15.19 -5.03 12.99
C ASP A 109 14.03 -4.12 12.53
N PHE A 110 14.23 -3.34 11.45
CA PHE A 110 13.32 -2.31 10.97
C PHE A 110 13.12 -2.36 9.43
N PRO A 111 12.54 -3.46 8.89
CA PRO A 111 12.49 -3.71 7.43
C PRO A 111 11.58 -2.76 6.63
N TYR A 112 10.73 -2.00 7.31
CA TYR A 112 9.82 -1.01 6.71
C TYR A 112 10.32 0.44 6.84
N GLU A 113 11.44 0.66 7.53
CA GLU A 113 12.03 1.99 7.64
C GLU A 113 12.88 2.30 6.42
N GLY A 114 12.71 3.48 5.83
CA GLY A 114 13.48 3.88 4.65
C GLY A 114 14.95 4.18 4.97
N ALA A 115 15.26 4.65 6.19
CA ALA A 115 16.58 5.15 6.55
C ALA A 115 17.71 4.09 6.50
N PRO A 116 17.53 2.85 6.99
CA PRO A 116 18.53 1.79 6.84
C PRO A 116 18.88 1.48 5.38
N TYR A 117 17.92 1.51 4.45
CA TYR A 117 18.18 1.30 3.02
C TYR A 117 18.91 2.48 2.37
N MET A 118 18.59 3.72 2.78
CA MET A 118 19.38 4.89 2.35
C MET A 118 20.84 4.77 2.82
N LEU A 119 21.08 4.37 4.08
CA LEU A 119 22.44 4.12 4.60
C LEU A 119 23.17 3.00 3.85
N LEU A 120 22.47 1.95 3.42
CA LEU A 120 23.07 0.89 2.60
C LEU A 120 23.42 1.41 1.19
N GLY A 121 22.62 2.32 0.65
CA GLY A 121 22.97 3.10 -0.54
C GLY A 121 24.21 3.97 -0.36
N ASP A 122 24.34 4.66 0.79
CA ASP A 122 25.52 5.46 1.15
C ASP A 122 26.78 4.59 1.23
N PHE A 123 26.65 3.41 1.86
CA PHE A 123 27.70 2.40 1.97
C PHE A 123 28.18 1.95 0.59
N TYR A 124 27.27 1.55 -0.30
CA TYR A 124 27.63 1.08 -1.64
C TYR A 124 28.27 2.18 -2.49
N MET A 125 27.81 3.44 -2.40
CA MET A 125 28.48 4.57 -3.04
C MET A 125 29.92 4.79 -2.54
N ARG A 126 30.14 4.67 -1.23
CA ARG A 126 31.50 4.77 -0.64
C ARG A 126 32.38 3.59 -1.05
N ASN A 127 31.79 2.41 -1.29
CA ASN A 127 32.45 1.21 -1.80
C ASN A 127 32.57 1.19 -3.34
N GLN A 128 32.30 2.31 -4.02
CA GLN A 128 32.37 2.46 -5.49
C GLN A 128 31.43 1.54 -6.29
N ASP A 129 30.32 1.10 -5.69
CA ASP A 129 29.28 0.29 -6.34
C ASP A 129 27.98 1.10 -6.53
N PRO A 130 27.86 1.90 -7.62
CA PRO A 130 26.66 2.67 -7.88
C PRO A 130 25.47 1.81 -8.33
N LEU A 131 25.66 0.53 -8.70
CA LEU A 131 24.57 -0.36 -9.13
C LEU A 131 23.85 -0.95 -7.93
N ALA A 132 24.58 -1.46 -6.93
CA ALA A 132 24.01 -1.87 -5.66
C ALA A 132 23.38 -0.67 -4.94
N ALA A 133 24.06 0.49 -4.92
CA ALA A 133 23.52 1.71 -4.33
C ALA A 133 22.17 2.13 -4.94
N LEU A 134 22.04 2.05 -6.28
CA LEU A 134 20.80 2.36 -6.99
C LEU A 134 19.62 1.49 -6.52
N VAL A 135 19.84 0.20 -6.23
CA VAL A 135 18.79 -0.72 -5.76
C VAL A 135 18.33 -0.40 -4.35
N GLU A 136 19.26 -0.04 -3.45
CA GLU A 136 18.94 0.25 -2.05
C GLU A 136 18.32 1.65 -1.88
N TYR A 137 18.80 2.68 -2.58
CA TYR A 137 18.12 3.98 -2.61
C TYR A 137 16.71 3.87 -3.17
N ARG A 138 16.44 2.96 -4.13
CA ARG A 138 15.07 2.72 -4.58
C ARG A 138 14.19 2.25 -3.42
N LYS A 139 14.63 1.24 -2.65
CA LYS A 139 13.86 0.74 -1.49
C LYS A 139 13.62 1.86 -0.47
N GLY A 140 14.66 2.63 -0.14
CA GLY A 140 14.55 3.75 0.80
C GLY A 140 13.54 4.81 0.36
N VAL A 141 13.56 5.21 -0.92
CA VAL A 141 12.62 6.16 -1.53
C VAL A 141 11.19 5.60 -1.70
N ASP A 142 11.05 4.29 -1.91
CA ASP A 142 9.74 3.65 -2.02
C ASP A 142 9.06 3.50 -0.66
N LEU A 143 9.83 3.30 0.42
CA LEU A 143 9.34 3.30 1.81
C LEU A 143 9.10 4.71 2.34
N ASN A 144 9.98 5.67 2.03
CA ASN A 144 9.82 7.07 2.41
C ASN A 144 10.12 8.02 1.23
N PRO A 145 9.08 8.53 0.53
CA PRO A 145 9.25 9.48 -0.57
C PRO A 145 9.91 10.82 -0.19
N ASP A 146 9.90 11.20 1.09
CA ASP A 146 10.42 12.50 1.57
C ASP A 146 11.91 12.67 1.32
N TYR A 147 12.67 11.57 1.15
CA TYR A 147 14.07 11.61 0.70
C TYR A 147 14.26 12.37 -0.63
N LEU A 148 13.21 12.52 -1.45
CA LEU A 148 13.25 13.28 -2.70
C LEU A 148 12.55 14.64 -2.62
N ASP A 149 11.75 14.93 -1.59
CA ASP A 149 11.15 16.27 -1.40
C ASP A 149 12.13 17.20 -0.68
N LYS A 150 12.55 18.25 -1.41
CA LYS A 150 13.46 19.32 -0.95
C LYS A 150 12.94 20.13 0.25
N LYS A 151 11.66 19.98 0.62
CA LYS A 151 11.01 20.68 1.73
C LYS A 151 11.15 19.95 3.08
N THR A 152 11.73 18.75 3.08
CA THR A 152 11.82 17.89 4.27
C THR A 152 13.23 17.89 4.85
N GLU A 153 13.34 17.65 6.17
CA GLU A 153 14.64 17.58 6.86
C GLU A 153 15.45 16.33 6.47
N VAL A 154 14.78 15.30 5.95
CA VAL A 154 15.40 14.05 5.52
C VAL A 154 15.88 14.08 4.06
N PHE A 155 15.73 15.20 3.34
CA PHE A 155 16.03 15.29 1.91
C PHE A 155 17.45 14.82 1.52
N GLN A 156 17.53 13.82 0.63
CA GLN A 156 18.77 13.28 0.06
C GLN A 156 18.83 13.34 -1.47
N GLY A 157 17.86 13.99 -2.13
CA GLY A 157 17.72 13.97 -3.59
C GLY A 157 18.95 14.46 -4.38
N LYS A 158 19.86 15.23 -3.79
CA LYS A 158 21.16 15.56 -4.41
C LYS A 158 22.05 14.32 -4.57
N GLN A 159 22.16 13.50 -3.52
CA GLN A 159 23.00 12.31 -3.51
C GLN A 159 22.43 11.22 -4.42
N VAL A 160 21.12 10.99 -4.35
CA VAL A 160 20.41 10.07 -5.25
C VAL A 160 20.63 10.47 -6.73
N LYS A 161 20.60 11.78 -7.06
CA LYS A 161 20.92 12.26 -8.42
C LYS A 161 22.35 11.93 -8.87
N VAL A 162 23.33 12.00 -7.98
CA VAL A 162 24.74 11.61 -8.29
C VAL A 162 24.81 10.11 -8.59
N THR A 163 24.25 9.26 -7.73
CA THR A 163 24.19 7.81 -7.96
C THR A 163 23.50 7.45 -9.26
N LEU A 164 22.38 8.12 -9.60
CA LEU A 164 21.69 7.89 -10.88
C LEU A 164 22.55 8.26 -12.09
N ALA A 165 23.42 9.27 -12.00
CA ALA A 165 24.33 9.63 -13.08
C ALA A 165 25.47 8.60 -13.23
N GLU A 166 26.06 8.15 -12.12
CA GLU A 166 27.14 7.16 -12.11
C GLU A 166 26.67 5.77 -12.55
N ALA A 167 25.54 5.30 -12.01
CA ALA A 167 24.90 4.05 -12.42
C ALA A 167 24.52 4.09 -13.91
N LYS A 168 23.96 5.21 -14.40
CA LYS A 168 23.65 5.38 -15.83
C LYS A 168 24.87 5.18 -16.72
N ARG A 169 26.02 5.77 -16.36
CA ARG A 169 27.27 5.59 -17.11
C ARG A 169 27.67 4.11 -17.14
N MET A 170 27.76 3.47 -15.97
CA MET A 170 28.18 2.06 -15.86
C MET A 170 27.26 1.11 -16.64
N ILE A 171 25.93 1.30 -16.55
CA ILE A 171 24.93 0.52 -17.30
C ILE A 171 25.10 0.69 -18.81
N LEU A 172 25.27 1.92 -19.30
CA LEU A 172 25.41 2.18 -20.74
C LEU A 172 26.75 1.66 -21.29
N ASP A 173 27.86 1.87 -20.57
CA ASP A 173 29.19 1.39 -20.96
C ASP A 173 29.28 -0.14 -20.97
N GLY A 174 28.55 -0.80 -20.08
CA GLY A 174 28.44 -2.26 -20.03
C GLY A 174 27.55 -2.81 -21.16
N LEU A 175 26.36 -2.23 -21.37
CA LEU A 175 25.45 -2.64 -22.45
C LEU A 175 26.00 -2.35 -23.85
N ALA A 176 26.91 -1.38 -24.01
CA ALA A 176 27.65 -1.18 -25.26
C ALA A 176 28.59 -2.34 -25.60
N LYS A 177 29.07 -3.08 -24.59
CA LYS A 177 29.94 -4.26 -24.74
C LYS A 177 29.13 -5.55 -24.85
N ASN A 178 28.06 -5.67 -24.06
CA ASN A 178 27.13 -6.79 -24.06
C ASN A 178 25.67 -6.29 -24.08
N PRO A 179 25.06 -6.07 -25.27
CA PRO A 179 23.69 -5.55 -25.36
C PRO A 179 22.60 -6.46 -24.76
N ALA A 180 22.92 -7.74 -24.55
CA ALA A 180 22.00 -8.76 -24.01
C ALA A 180 22.27 -9.08 -22.53
N ASP A 181 23.07 -8.26 -21.82
CA ASP A 181 23.37 -8.45 -20.40
C ASP A 181 22.10 -8.30 -19.54
N ALA A 182 21.56 -9.41 -19.07
CA ALA A 182 20.31 -9.44 -18.31
C ALA A 182 20.39 -8.64 -16.99
N GLU A 183 21.56 -8.57 -16.35
CA GLU A 183 21.74 -7.85 -15.08
C GLU A 183 21.74 -6.34 -15.32
N LEU A 184 22.51 -5.86 -16.30
CA LEU A 184 22.52 -4.45 -16.67
C LEU A 184 21.18 -3.98 -17.25
N LEU A 185 20.46 -4.86 -17.97
CA LEU A 185 19.09 -4.59 -18.40
C LEU A 185 18.15 -4.40 -17.20
N ASN A 186 18.28 -5.20 -16.14
CA ASN A 186 17.51 -5.04 -14.91
C ASN A 186 17.86 -3.72 -14.18
N TYR A 187 19.14 -3.40 -13.98
CA TYR A 187 19.53 -2.11 -13.39
C TYR A 187 19.04 -0.92 -14.23
N ARG A 188 18.96 -1.05 -15.56
CA ARG A 188 18.41 -0.01 -16.45
C ARG A 188 16.92 0.24 -16.18
N VAL A 189 16.13 -0.78 -15.83
CA VAL A 189 14.73 -0.61 -15.40
C VAL A 189 14.67 0.16 -14.07
N VAL A 190 15.50 -0.21 -13.08
CA VAL A 190 15.59 0.49 -11.79
C VAL A 190 15.99 1.96 -11.98
N LEU A 191 16.96 2.22 -12.85
CA LEU A 191 17.43 3.56 -13.20
C LEU A 191 16.30 4.44 -13.75
N TYR A 192 15.53 3.96 -14.73
CA TYR A 192 14.44 4.74 -15.31
C TYR A 192 13.28 4.98 -14.34
N TYR A 193 12.98 4.01 -13.47
CA TYR A 193 12.03 4.18 -12.38
C TYR A 193 12.45 5.33 -11.45
N MET A 194 13.70 5.30 -10.97
CA MET A 194 14.22 6.31 -10.06
C MET A 194 14.36 7.68 -10.72
N GLN A 195 14.76 7.76 -11.99
CA GLN A 195 14.76 9.03 -12.74
C GLN A 195 13.36 9.65 -12.84
N ARG A 196 12.31 8.84 -13.02
CA ARG A 196 10.92 9.31 -13.03
C ARG A 196 10.49 9.85 -11.65
N LYS A 197 10.76 9.10 -10.57
CA LYS A 197 10.48 9.54 -9.18
C LYS A 197 11.17 10.87 -8.87
N VAL A 198 12.46 10.98 -9.16
CA VAL A 198 13.26 12.19 -8.92
C VAL A 198 12.78 13.39 -9.75
N ALA A 199 12.30 13.18 -10.99
CA ALA A 199 11.74 14.24 -11.82
C ALA A 199 10.37 14.73 -11.31
N GLY A 200 9.52 13.81 -10.82
CA GLY A 200 8.21 14.14 -10.25
C GLY A 200 8.26 14.86 -8.90
N SER A 201 9.35 14.72 -8.15
CA SER A 201 9.53 15.30 -6.81
C SER A 201 9.87 16.81 -6.79
N CYS A 202 9.83 17.48 -7.94
CA CYS A 202 10.10 18.90 -8.09
C CYS A 202 8.85 19.77 -7.84
N GLY A 203 8.27 19.69 -6.64
CA GLY A 203 7.11 20.49 -6.18
C GLY A 203 7.44 21.61 -5.21
#